data_AF-A0A2V5XWB0-F1
#
_entry.id   AF-A0A2V5XWB0-F1
#
_cell.length_a   1.000
_cell.length_b   1.000
_cell.length_c   1.000
_cell.angle_alpha   90.00
_cell.angle_beta   90.00
_cell.angle_gamma   90.00
#
_symmetry.space_group_name_H-M   'P 1'
#
loop_
_entity.id
_entity.type
_entity.pdbx_description
1 polymer ?
#
loop_
_entity_poly.entity_id
_entity_poly.type
_entity_poly.pdbx_seq_one_letter_code
_entity_poly.pdbx_strand_id
1 'polypeptide(L)'
;MKKIPIAVLAGCLALVAGCWLPGVRGNGHIKIDDRKINAFANIQASGAFVINWQNGPPTLRIKTDQNLFPYIESEVSGNTLRLRTREQI
;
A
#
# COMPACT_ATOMS: atom_id res chain seq x y z
N MET A 1 -51.76 2.55 13.05
CA MET A 1 -50.60 2.98 12.23
C MET A 1 -49.53 3.54 13.17
N LYS A 2 -48.50 2.75 13.47
CA LYS A 2 -47.50 3.05 14.52
C LYS A 2 -46.55 4.14 14.02
N LYS A 3 -46.59 5.33 14.62
CA LYS A 3 -45.74 6.46 14.25
C LYS A 3 -44.33 6.20 14.78
N ILE A 4 -43.43 5.79 13.90
CA ILE A 4 -42.01 5.66 14.23
C ILE A 4 -41.50 7.09 14.51
N PRO A 5 -40.95 7.38 15.70
CA PRO A 5 -40.48 8.71 16.02
C PRO A 5 -39.25 9.03 15.16
N ILE A 6 -39.26 10.20 14.52
CA ILE A 6 -38.22 10.70 13.58
C ILE A 6 -36.81 10.60 14.19
N ALA A 7 -36.68 10.68 15.52
CA ALA A 7 -35.42 10.51 16.25
C ALA A 7 -34.76 9.13 16.05
N VAL A 8 -35.55 8.05 15.93
CA VAL A 8 -35.02 6.68 15.71
C VAL A 8 -34.47 6.52 14.29
N LEU A 9 -35.09 7.19 13.31
CA LEU A 9 -34.64 7.16 11.92
C LEU A 9 -33.33 7.95 11.73
N ALA A 10 -33.20 9.10 12.41
CA ALA A 10 -31.98 9.92 12.39
C ALA A 10 -30.78 9.22 13.07
N GLY A 11 -31.03 8.47 14.15
CA GLY A 11 -29.99 7.68 14.83
C GLY A 11 -29.41 6.54 13.97
N CYS A 12 -30.24 5.89 13.15
CA CYS A 12 -29.76 4.83 12.25
C CYS A 12 -28.88 5.35 11.11
N LEU A 13 -29.14 6.57 10.61
CA LEU A 13 -28.38 7.15 9.51
C LEU A 13 -26.93 7.52 9.92
N ALA A 14 -26.73 7.90 11.18
CA ALA A 14 -25.40 8.24 11.71
C ALA A 14 -24.48 7.01 11.85
N LEU A 15 -25.03 5.81 11.98
CA LEU A 15 -24.25 4.56 12.11
C LEU A 15 -23.64 4.08 10.78
N VAL A 16 -24.11 4.59 9.64
CA VAL A 16 -23.67 4.14 8.30
C VAL A 16 -22.57 5.03 7.70
N ALA A 17 -22.28 6.18 8.31
CA ALA A 17 -21.32 7.16 7.78
C ALA A 17 -19.83 6.78 8.01
N GLY A 18 -19.54 5.64 8.62
CA GLY A 18 -18.22 5.28 9.13
C GLY A 18 -17.31 4.44 8.23
N CYS A 19 -17.66 4.15 6.97
CA CYS A 19 -16.88 3.24 6.12
C CYS A 19 -16.32 3.92 4.87
N TRP A 20 -15.42 4.88 5.05
CA TRP A 20 -14.51 5.27 3.97
C TRP A 20 -13.10 5.42 4.54
N LEU A 21 -12.36 4.31 4.62
CA LEU A 21 -10.93 4.38 4.87
C LEU A 21 -10.27 4.98 3.63
N PRO A 22 -9.56 6.11 3.74
CA PRO A 22 -8.83 6.67 2.62
C PRO A 22 -7.70 5.72 2.22
N GLY A 23 -7.60 5.44 0.92
CA GLY A 23 -6.48 4.69 0.38
C GLY A 23 -6.66 4.33 -1.09
N VAL A 24 -5.55 3.97 -1.75
CA VAL A 24 -5.56 3.61 -3.16
C VAL A 24 -5.65 2.10 -3.30
N ARG A 25 -6.81 1.62 -3.72
CA ARG A 25 -7.05 0.19 -3.93
C ARG A 25 -6.36 -0.30 -5.20
N GLY A 26 -5.72 -1.47 -5.14
CA GLY A 26 -5.19 -2.17 -6.32
C GLY A 26 -6.27 -2.45 -7.37
N ASN A 27 -5.91 -2.33 -8.65
CA ASN A 27 -6.83 -2.48 -9.78
C ASN A 27 -6.99 -3.92 -10.29
N GLY A 28 -6.37 -4.91 -9.65
CA GLY A 28 -6.37 -6.32 -10.04
C GLY A 28 -5.38 -6.66 -11.17
N HIS A 29 -4.72 -5.68 -11.78
CA HIS A 29 -3.83 -5.89 -12.92
C HIS A 29 -2.38 -6.05 -12.44
N ILE A 30 -2.01 -7.27 -12.07
CA ILE A 30 -0.66 -7.58 -11.57
C ILE A 30 0.40 -7.39 -12.66
N LYS A 31 1.46 -6.67 -12.32
CA LYS A 31 2.62 -6.38 -13.16
C LYS A 31 3.92 -6.57 -12.39
N ILE A 32 5.03 -6.60 -13.11
CA ILE A 32 6.39 -6.69 -12.56
C ILE A 32 7.17 -5.46 -13.01
N ASP A 33 7.87 -4.83 -12.07
CA ASP A 33 8.75 -3.68 -12.28
C ASP A 33 10.18 -4.05 -11.80
N ASP A 34 11.13 -4.09 -12.74
CA ASP A 34 12.54 -4.36 -12.48
C ASP A 34 13.30 -3.03 -12.41
N ARG A 35 13.71 -2.64 -11.21
CA ARG A 35 14.40 -1.36 -10.96
C ARG A 35 15.91 -1.57 -10.86
N LYS A 36 16.65 -0.68 -11.53
CA LYS A 36 18.10 -0.59 -11.35
C LYS A 36 18.38 0.07 -10.01
N ILE A 37 19.21 -0.58 -9.19
CA ILE A 37 19.60 -0.09 -7.87
C ILE A 37 21.10 -0.25 -7.67
N ASN A 38 21.67 0.57 -6.78
CA ASN A 38 23.05 0.43 -6.36
C ASN A 38 23.22 -0.76 -5.39
N ALA A 39 24.46 -1.16 -5.14
CA ALA A 39 24.77 -2.16 -4.13
C ALA A 39 24.32 -1.71 -2.72
N PHE A 40 23.88 -2.66 -1.91
CA PHE A 40 23.41 -2.45 -0.54
C PHE A 40 23.71 -3.69 0.30
N ALA A 41 23.76 -3.54 1.63
CA ALA A 41 23.89 -4.66 2.56
C ALA A 41 22.72 -4.78 3.54
N ASN A 42 21.89 -3.75 3.66
CA ASN A 42 20.77 -3.70 4.58
C ASN A 42 19.47 -3.43 3.83
N ILE A 43 18.36 -3.95 4.34
CA ILE A 43 17.02 -3.67 3.82
C ILE A 43 16.21 -3.06 4.96
N GLN A 44 15.60 -1.91 4.69
CA GLN A 44 14.60 -1.29 5.56
C GLN A 44 13.30 -1.16 4.78
N ALA A 45 12.23 -1.75 5.29
CA ALA A 45 10.92 -1.69 4.66
C ALA A 45 9.89 -1.04 5.59
N SER A 46 9.05 -0.18 5.04
CA SER A 46 7.95 0.49 5.75
C SER A 46 6.71 0.44 4.89
N GLY A 47 5.80 -0.48 5.22
CA GLY A 47 4.59 -0.76 4.45
C GLY A 47 4.30 -2.27 4.39
N ALA A 48 3.24 -2.64 3.69
CA ALA A 48 2.82 -4.03 3.52
C ALA A 48 3.63 -4.71 2.41
N PHE A 49 4.88 -5.10 2.71
CA PHE A 49 5.74 -5.83 1.77
C PHE A 49 5.93 -7.28 2.20
N VAL A 50 5.83 -8.19 1.23
CA VAL A 50 6.40 -9.54 1.35
C VAL A 50 7.75 -9.53 0.65
N ILE A 51 8.82 -9.78 1.40
CA ILE A 51 10.20 -9.69 0.89
C ILE A 51 10.75 -11.08 0.65
N ASN A 52 11.06 -11.37 -0.60
CA ASN A 52 11.84 -12.54 -0.99
C ASN A 52 13.27 -12.09 -1.26
N TRP A 53 14.22 -12.59 -0.47
CA TRP A 53 15.64 -12.26 -0.60
C TRP A 53 16.42 -13.42 -1.21
N GLN A 54 17.37 -13.08 -2.09
CA GLN A 54 18.29 -14.01 -2.73
C GLN A 54 19.68 -13.37 -2.84
N ASN A 55 20.72 -14.18 -2.77
CA ASN A 55 22.08 -13.69 -3.01
C ASN A 55 22.35 -13.55 -4.51
N GLY A 56 23.05 -12.49 -4.92
CA GLY A 56 23.41 -12.25 -6.30
C GLY A 56 23.78 -10.78 -6.56
N PRO A 57 23.88 -10.38 -7.85
CA PRO A 57 24.03 -8.98 -8.23
C PRO A 57 22.92 -8.10 -7.64
N PRO A 58 23.17 -6.80 -7.42
CA PRO A 58 22.17 -5.90 -6.86
C PRO A 58 20.99 -5.74 -7.83
N THR A 59 19.85 -6.34 -7.48
CA THR A 59 18.61 -6.31 -8.26
C THR A 59 17.41 -6.04 -7.37
N LEU A 60 16.43 -5.27 -7.87
CA LEU A 60 15.14 -5.08 -7.22
C LEU A 60 14.01 -5.37 -8.20
N ARG A 61 13.21 -6.37 -7.86
CA ARG A 61 12.01 -6.77 -8.60
C ARG A 61 10.77 -6.59 -7.73
N ILE A 62 9.80 -5.83 -8.22
CA ILE A 62 8.56 -5.53 -7.50
C ILE A 62 7.38 -6.12 -8.29
N LYS A 63 6.51 -6.88 -7.61
CA LYS A 63 5.30 -7.47 -8.20
C LYS A 63 4.07 -7.02 -7.42
N THR A 64 3.17 -6.28 -8.06
CA THR A 64 1.93 -5.76 -7.47
C THR A 64 0.96 -5.30 -8.55
N ASP A 65 -0.20 -4.74 -8.17
CA ASP A 65 -1.15 -4.09 -9.07
C ASP A 65 -0.56 -2.86 -9.76
N GLN A 66 -0.81 -2.72 -11.06
CA GLN A 66 -0.19 -1.70 -11.90
C GLN A 66 -0.37 -0.27 -11.36
N ASN A 67 -1.53 0.05 -10.79
CA ASN A 67 -1.83 1.38 -10.29
C ASN A 67 -1.10 1.73 -8.98
N LEU A 68 -0.46 0.75 -8.32
CA LEU A 68 0.24 0.96 -7.05
C LEU A 68 1.71 1.31 -7.21
N PHE A 69 2.32 1.09 -8.38
CA PHE A 69 3.74 1.41 -8.61
C PHE A 69 4.14 2.87 -8.31
N PRO A 70 3.36 3.91 -8.65
CA PRO A 70 3.71 5.30 -8.32
C PRO A 70 3.83 5.57 -6.81
N TYR A 71 3.18 4.75 -6.00
CA TYR A 71 3.16 4.84 -4.55
C TYR A 71 4.28 4.03 -3.90
N ILE A 72 4.98 3.16 -4.65
CA ILE A 72 6.10 2.40 -4.11
C ILE A 72 7.41 3.12 -4.41
N GLU A 73 8.07 3.57 -3.36
CA GLU A 73 9.39 4.17 -3.44
C GLU A 73 10.48 3.20 -3.01
N SER A 74 11.61 3.31 -3.71
CA SER A 74 12.80 2.52 -3.47
C SER A 74 14.02 3.40 -3.66
N GLU A 75 14.85 3.51 -2.63
CA GLU A 75 16.09 4.29 -2.69
C GLU A 75 17.20 3.57 -1.93
N VAL A 76 18.42 3.60 -2.47
CA VAL A 76 19.61 3.18 -1.73
C VAL A 76 20.25 4.41 -1.12
N SER A 77 20.26 4.48 0.21
CA SER A 77 20.91 5.55 0.97
C SER A 77 22.01 4.97 1.85
N GLY A 78 23.25 5.38 1.60
CA GLY A 78 24.43 4.76 2.19
C GLY A 78 24.55 3.29 1.75
N ASN A 79 24.37 2.36 2.70
CA ASN A 79 24.43 0.92 2.45
C ASN A 79 23.08 0.20 2.71
N THR A 80 21.98 0.96 2.70
CA THR A 80 20.64 0.46 3.02
C THR A 80 19.67 0.73 1.87
N LEU A 81 19.04 -0.32 1.36
CA LEU A 81 17.88 -0.22 0.48
C LEU A 81 16.64 0.09 1.33
N ARG A 82 16.07 1.27 1.13
CA ARG A 82 14.83 1.74 1.77
C ARG A 82 13.67 1.50 0.82
N LEU A 83 12.70 0.70 1.26
CA LEU A 83 11.42 0.44 0.58
C LEU A 83 10.29 1.07 1.38
N ARG A 84 9.49 1.92 0.75
CA ARG A 84 8.35 2.55 1.41
C ARG A 84 7.16 2.70 0.50
N THR A 85 5.96 2.68 1.08
CA THR A 85 4.73 3.07 0.40
C THR A 85 4.42 4.53 0.74
N ARG A 86 4.15 5.35 -0.28
CA ARG A 86 3.52 6.66 -0.12
C ARG A 86 2.03 6.44 0.04
N GLU A 87 1.43 7.23 0.92
CA GLU A 87 -0.01 7.15 1.25
C GLU A 87 -0.42 5.79 1.82
N GLN A 88 -1.67 5.68 2.26
CA GLN A 88 -2.25 4.38 2.62
C GLN A 88 -2.67 3.67 1.32
N ILE A 89 -2.00 2.57 1.01
CA ILE A 89 -2.38 1.63 -0.06
C ILE A 89 -2.88 0.31 0.54
#